data_AF-A0A7T6VQ62-F1
#
_entry.id   AF-A0A7T6VQ62-F1
#
_cell.length_a   1.000
_cell.length_b   1.000
_cell.length_c   1.000
_cell.angle_alpha   90.00
_cell.angle_beta   90.00
_cell.angle_gamma   90.00
#
_symmetry.space_group_name_H-M   'P 1'
#
loop_
_entity.id
_entity.type
_entity.pdbx_description
1 polymer ?
#
loop_
_entity_poly.entity_id
_entity_poly.type
_entity_poly.pdbx_seq_one_letter_code
_entity_poly.pdbx_strand_id
1 'polypeptide(L)' 'MEKSLYKASIESIEGMKTIARVRNFELILDEPIEEGGFDEGMTPVEALLSSLGA' A
#
# COMPACT_ATOMS: atom_id res chain seq x y z
N MET A 1 11.88 2.79 -27.18
CA MET A 1 11.08 2.20 -26.09
C MET A 1 10.00 3.20 -25.75
N GLU A 2 8.72 2.84 -25.87
CA GLU A 2 7.65 3.71 -25.38
C GLU A 2 7.77 3.85 -23.85
N LYS A 3 7.63 5.09 -23.37
CA LYS A 3 7.67 5.39 -21.94
C LYS A 3 6.33 5.00 -21.32
N SER A 4 6.32 3.90 -20.57
CA SER A 4 5.20 3.59 -19.68
C SER A 4 5.21 4.54 -18.49
N LEU A 5 4.10 5.23 -18.24
CA LEU A 5 3.92 6.09 -17.07
C LEU A 5 3.05 5.36 -16.04
N TYR A 6 3.67 4.97 -14.93
CA TYR A 6 2.98 4.39 -13.78
C TYR A 6 2.57 5.50 -12.82
N LYS A 7 1.33 5.46 -12.32
CA LYS A 7 0.79 6.40 -11.34
C LYS A 7 0.05 5.63 -10.25
N ALA A 8 0.24 6.09 -9.02
CA ALA A 8 -0.53 5.68 -7.86
C ALA A 8 -0.92 6.93 -7.07
N SER A 9 -2.05 6.88 -6.38
CA SER A 9 -2.45 7.89 -5.40
C SER A 9 -2.62 7.20 -4.05
N ILE A 10 -2.18 7.86 -2.98
CA ILE A 10 -2.29 7.36 -1.61
C ILE A 10 -3.28 8.23 -0.85
N GLU A 11 -4.20 7.61 -0.12
CA GLU A 11 -5.08 8.26 0.84
C GLU A 11 -4.73 7.76 2.24
N SER A 12 -4.43 8.68 3.15
CA SER A 12 -4.32 8.38 4.58
C SER A 12 -5.71 8.32 5.20
N ILE A 13 -5.98 7.28 5.99
CA ILE A 13 -7.28 7.08 6.64
C ILE A 13 -7.15 7.47 8.12
N GLU A 14 -6.99 6.50 9.01
CA GLU A 14 -6.85 6.66 10.45
C GLU A 14 -5.61 5.88 10.89
N GLY A 15 -4.97 6.30 11.98
CA GLY A 15 -3.76 5.66 12.49
C GLY A 15 -2.67 5.61 11.42
N MET A 16 -2.08 4.42 11.25
CA MET A 16 -1.09 4.15 10.19
C MET A 16 -1.68 3.57 8.90
N LYS A 17 -3.02 3.48 8.80
CA LYS A 17 -3.69 2.86 7.66
C LYS A 17 -3.74 3.78 6.45
N THR A 18 -3.43 3.24 5.27
CA THR A 18 -3.52 3.93 3.99
C THR A 18 -4.17 3.08 2.91
N ILE A 19 -4.78 3.74 1.91
CA ILE A 19 -5.31 3.10 0.71
C ILE A 19 -4.53 3.60 -0.51
N ALA A 20 -3.77 2.70 -1.13
CA ALA A 20 -3.09 2.95 -2.39
C ALA A 20 -4.02 2.59 -3.56
N ARG A 21 -4.19 3.51 -4.50
CA ARG A 21 -5.05 3.31 -5.68
C ARG A 21 -4.26 3.37 -6.98
N VAL A 22 -4.45 2.35 -7.82
CA VAL A 22 -3.89 2.25 -9.17
C VAL A 22 -4.99 1.82 -10.13
N ARG A 23 -5.38 2.71 -11.06
CA ARG A 23 -6.56 2.50 -11.92
C ARG A 23 -7.80 2.23 -11.06
N ASN A 24 -8.39 1.04 -11.16
CA ASN A 24 -9.57 0.63 -10.41
C ASN A 24 -9.23 -0.37 -9.28
N PHE A 25 -7.94 -0.54 -8.97
CA PHE A 25 -7.47 -1.41 -7.92
C PHE A 25 -7.14 -0.59 -6.68
N GLU A 26 -7.49 -1.16 -5.53
CA GLU A 26 -7.13 -0.65 -4.21
C GLU A 26 -6.23 -1.67 -3.51
N LEU A 27 -5.22 -1.16 -2.82
CA LEU A 27 -4.38 -1.92 -1.92
C LEU A 27 -4.42 -1.22 -0.56
N ILE A 28 -4.91 -1.95 0.44
CA ILE A 28 -4.85 -1.50 1.83
C ILE A 28 -3.46 -1.80 2.35
N LEU A 29 -2.78 -0.78 2.86
CA LEU A 29 -1.52 -0.91 3.58
C LEU A 29 -1.74 -0.40 5.00
N ASP A 30 -1.24 -1.15 5.97
CA ASP A 30 -1.45 -0.86 7.39
C ASP A 30 -0.28 -1.40 8.22
N GLU A 31 -0.17 -0.96 9.46
CA GLU A 31 0.84 -1.45 10.39
C GLU A 31 0.20 -2.36 11.46
N PRO A 32 0.99 -3.20 12.16
CA PRO A 32 0.52 -3.94 13.33
C PRO A 32 -0.07 -3.02 14.41
N ILE A 33 -0.92 -3.57 15.26
CA ILE A 33 -1.57 -2.82 16.35
C ILE A 33 -0.53 -2.19 17.29
N GLU A 34 0.55 -2.91 17.59
CA GLU A 34 1.66 -2.45 18.44
C GLU A 34 2.47 -1.30 17.83
N GLU A 35 2.37 -1.07 16.52
CA GLU A 35 3.05 0.01 15.78
C GLU A 35 2.09 1.16 15.42
N GLY A 36 0.83 1.08 15.85
CA GLY A 36 -0.18 2.13 15.71
C GLY A 36 -1.10 2.01 14.50
N GLY A 37 -1.12 0.85 13.84
CA GLY A 37 -2.11 0.51 12.81
C GLY A 37 -3.26 -0.35 13.35
N PHE A 38 -4.00 -0.98 12.42
CA PHE A 38 -5.15 -1.83 12.75
C PHE A 38 -4.98 -3.29 12.33
N ASP A 39 -3.83 -3.68 11.77
CA ASP A 39 -3.55 -5.04 11.28
C ASP A 39 -4.57 -5.51 10.21
N GLU A 40 -5.08 -4.58 9.38
CA GLU A 40 -6.08 -4.87 8.33
C GLU A 40 -5.49 -4.93 6.90
N GLY A 41 -4.17 -4.92 6.79
CA GLY A 41 -3.43 -4.98 5.53
C GLY A 41 -1.94 -5.28 5.78
N MET A 42 -1.20 -5.58 4.72
CA MET A 42 0.25 -5.71 4.81
C MET A 42 0.90 -4.36 5.15
N THR A 43 2.03 -4.38 5.83
CA THR A 43 2.85 -3.18 5.96
C THR A 43 3.35 -2.71 4.59
N PRO A 44 3.63 -1.40 4.41
CA PRO A 44 4.26 -0.92 3.19
C PRO A 44 5.54 -1.69 2.83
N VAL A 45 6.31 -2.14 3.83
CA VAL A 45 7.54 -2.92 3.64
C VAL A 45 7.22 -4.35 3.17
N GLU A 46 6.25 -5.01 3.77
CA GLU A 46 5.80 -6.35 3.35
C GLU A 46 5.22 -6.34 1.92
N ALA A 47 4.46 -5.31 1.58
CA ALA A 47 3.92 -5.12 0.24
C ALA A 47 5.04 -4.91 -0.80
N LEU A 48 6.08 -4.15 -0.45
CA LEU A 48 7.25 -3.98 -1.30
C LEU A 48 8.00 -5.30 -1.52
N LEU A 49 8.27 -6.06 -0.45
CA LEU A 49 8.95 -7.35 -0.54
C LEU A 49 8.14 -8.37 -1.37
N SER A 50 6.82 -8.37 -1.20
CA SER A 50 5.91 -9.19 -2.01
C SER A 50 5.97 -8.80 -3.48
N SER A 51 6.01 -7.50 -3.79
CA SER A 51 6.13 -7.00 -5.17
C SER A 51 7.46 -7.34 -5.83
N LEU A 52 8.54 -7.47 -5.05
CA LEU A 52 9.85 -7.86 -5.56
C LEU A 52 9.88 -9.33 -6.00
N GLY A 53 9.09 -10.19 -5.34
CA GLY A 53 9.00 -11.61 -5.64
C GLY A 53 8.02 -11.99 -6.74
N ALA A 54 7.17 -11.05 -7.19
CA ALA A 54 6.14 -11.24 -8.21
C ALA A 54 6.65 -10.94 -9.63
#